data_AF-A0A8S4RJR3-F1
#
_entry.id   AF-A0A8S4RJR3-F1
#
_cell.length_a   1.000
_cell.length_b   1.000
_cell.length_c   1.000
_cell.angle_alpha   90.00
_cell.angle_beta   90.00
_cell.angle_gamma   90.00
#
_symmetry.space_group_name_H-M   'P 1'
#
loop_
_entity.id
_entity.type
_entity.pdbx_description
1 polymer ?
#
loop_
_entity_poly.entity_id
_entity_poly.type
_entity_poly.pdbx_seq_one_letter_code
_entity_poly.pdbx_strand_id
1 'polypeptide(L)'
;MKASNPLNAMQILWINIIMDGPPAQSLGVEPVDHEVLRRRPRDTKRRIISRSLLLSVLLSAAIIITGTLWVFNREMSDNKITPRDTTMTFTCFVLFDMFNALSCRSQTKSVFQVGFFSNKMFLIAVTLSLVGQMLVIYFPPLQRVFQTEALTGHDLIFLVCLTSSVFIVSEFKKLVERTLKKRTLGTFSTKAHDALDFV
;
A
#
# COMPACT_ATOMS: atom_id res chain seq x y z
N MET A 1 29.34 9.67 15.55
CA MET A 1 28.41 9.77 14.40
C MET A 1 27.00 9.74 14.96
N LYS A 2 26.32 10.89 15.06
CA LYS A 2 24.90 10.93 15.45
C LYS A 2 24.15 10.42 14.22
N ALA A 3 23.61 9.21 14.29
CA ALA A 3 22.74 8.70 13.24
C ALA A 3 21.51 9.61 13.23
N SER A 4 21.55 10.65 12.38
CA SER A 4 20.42 11.51 12.14
C SER A 4 19.32 10.64 11.58
N ASN A 5 18.27 10.48 12.38
CA ASN A 5 17.18 9.59 12.07
C ASN A 5 16.41 10.16 10.87
N PRO A 6 16.20 9.39 9.78
CA PRO A 6 15.43 9.86 8.62
C PRO A 6 14.01 10.29 8.98
N LEU A 7 13.46 9.75 10.08
CA LEU A 7 12.14 10.08 10.59
C LEU A 7 12.20 10.47 12.08
N ASN A 8 11.47 11.52 12.44
CA ASN A 8 11.30 11.94 13.83
C ASN A 8 10.29 10.99 14.55
N ALA A 9 10.44 10.79 15.86
CA ALA A 9 9.50 10.01 16.66
C ALA A 9 8.05 10.49 16.52
N MET A 10 7.84 11.81 16.42
CA MET A 10 6.51 12.39 16.18
C MET A 10 5.94 11.99 14.80
N GLN A 11 6.77 11.92 13.77
CA GLN A 11 6.36 11.50 12.42
C GLN A 11 5.96 10.02 12.41
N ILE A 12 6.71 9.16 13.12
CA ILE A 12 6.39 7.74 13.26
C ILE A 12 5.07 7.54 14.03
N LEU A 13 4.84 8.31 15.10
CA LEU A 13 3.57 8.28 15.84
C LEU A 13 2.40 8.67 14.94
N TRP A 14 2.57 9.71 14.13
CA TRP A 14 1.55 10.17 13.17
C TRP A 14 1.18 9.10 12.16
N ILE A 15 2.18 8.43 11.58
CA ILE A 15 1.98 7.31 10.65
C ILE A 15 1.09 6.24 11.28
N ASN A 16 1.47 5.75 12.47
CA ASN A 16 0.76 4.64 13.10
C ASN A 16 -0.67 5.00 13.53
N ILE A 17 -0.90 6.23 14.02
CA ILE A 17 -2.20 6.63 14.56
C ILE A 17 -3.15 7.13 13.46
N ILE A 18 -2.70 8.06 12.63
CA ILE A 18 -3.58 8.80 11.71
C ILE A 18 -3.55 8.21 10.30
N MET A 19 -2.42 7.64 9.89
CA MET A 19 -2.25 7.18 8.51
C MET A 19 -2.64 5.72 8.35
N ASP A 20 -2.23 4.84 9.27
CA ASP A 20 -2.58 3.42 9.21
C ASP A 20 -3.91 3.09 9.91
N GLY A 21 -4.20 3.74 11.04
CA GLY A 21 -5.36 3.43 11.88
C GLY A 21 -6.70 3.53 11.13
N PRO A 22 -7.08 4.70 10.58
CA PRO A 22 -8.38 4.88 9.94
C PRO A 22 -8.59 4.00 8.69
N PRO A 23 -7.62 3.89 7.75
CA PRO A 23 -7.77 2.98 6.62
C PRO A 23 -7.90 1.52 7.05
N ALA A 24 -7.12 1.05 8.05
CA ALA A 24 -7.23 -0.32 8.56
C ALA A 24 -8.62 -0.61 9.16
N GLN A 25 -9.19 0.32 9.92
CA GLN A 25 -10.56 0.19 10.44
C GLN A 25 -11.60 0.18 9.31
N SER A 26 -11.43 1.05 8.31
CA SER A 26 -12.35 1.14 7.18
C SER A 26 -12.37 -0.10 6.28
N LEU A 27 -11.24 -0.83 6.21
CA LEU A 27 -11.16 -2.12 5.52
C LEU A 27 -11.94 -3.22 6.26
N GLY A 28 -12.09 -3.10 7.58
CA GLY A 28 -12.90 -4.03 8.39
C GLY A 28 -14.41 -3.93 8.10
N VAL A 29 -14.87 -2.79 7.57
CA VAL A 29 -16.28 -2.56 7.19
C VAL A 29 -16.52 -2.70 5.68
N GLU A 30 -15.53 -3.19 4.92
CA GLU A 30 -15.70 -3.46 3.48
C GLU A 30 -16.79 -4.53 3.28
N PRO A 31 -17.74 -4.33 2.35
CA PRO A 31 -18.83 -5.27 2.14
C PRO A 31 -18.32 -6.66 1.76
N VAL A 32 -18.97 -7.68 2.31
CA VAL A 32 -18.61 -9.08 2.06
C VAL A 32 -18.85 -9.42 0.58
N ASP A 33 -17.82 -9.94 -0.09
CA ASP A 33 -17.93 -10.40 -1.47
C ASP A 33 -19.01 -11.49 -1.56
N HIS A 34 -20.00 -11.31 -2.44
CA HIS A 34 -21.14 -12.24 -2.59
C HIS A 34 -20.69 -13.65 -2.98
N GLU A 35 -19.52 -13.80 -3.58
CA GLU A 35 -18.92 -15.11 -3.85
C GLU A 35 -18.51 -15.87 -2.58
N VAL A 36 -18.36 -15.19 -1.44
CA VAL A 36 -17.99 -15.82 -0.15
C VAL A 36 -19.10 -16.73 0.35
N LEU A 37 -20.37 -16.36 0.14
CA LEU A 37 -21.54 -17.16 0.53
C LEU A 37 -21.59 -18.51 -0.21
N ARG A 38 -20.96 -18.62 -1.38
CA ARG A 38 -20.89 -19.86 -2.19
C ARG A 38 -19.66 -20.72 -1.87
N ARG A 39 -18.74 -20.23 -1.04
CA ARG A 39 -17.53 -20.98 -0.66
C ARG A 39 -17.82 -21.88 0.54
N ARG A 40 -17.20 -23.07 0.54
CA ARG A 40 -17.26 -23.99 1.69
C ARG A 40 -16.67 -23.32 2.94
N PRO A 41 -17.16 -23.65 4.15
CA PRO A 41 -16.63 -23.14 5.40
C PRO A 41 -15.11 -23.27 5.47
N ARG A 42 -14.45 -22.23 5.98
CA ARG A 42 -13.00 -22.22 6.09
C ARG A 42 -12.54 -23.24 7.13
N ASP A 43 -11.62 -24.12 6.72
CA ASP A 43 -10.98 -25.09 7.60
C ASP A 43 -10.19 -24.38 8.72
N THR A 44 -10.52 -24.69 9.98
CA THR A 44 -9.93 -24.08 11.17
C THR A 44 -8.44 -24.43 11.33
N LYS A 45 -7.98 -25.51 10.67
CA LYS A 45 -6.55 -25.91 10.68
C LYS A 45 -5.69 -25.11 9.71
N ARG A 46 -6.29 -24.30 8.81
CA ARG A 46 -5.53 -23.46 7.87
C ARG A 46 -5.10 -22.15 8.51
N ARG A 47 -3.78 -21.89 8.49
CA ARG A 47 -3.16 -20.62 8.94
C ARG A 47 -3.85 -19.41 8.31
N ILE A 48 -4.13 -18.40 9.14
CA ILE A 48 -4.72 -17.11 8.73
C ILE A 48 -3.82 -16.43 7.70
N ILE A 49 -2.51 -16.39 7.97
CA ILE A 49 -1.49 -15.90 7.04
C ILE A 49 -1.10 -17.04 6.09
N SER A 50 -1.56 -16.98 4.84
CA SER A 50 -1.11 -17.90 3.81
C SER A 50 0.27 -17.49 3.27
N ARG A 51 1.03 -18.44 2.72
CA ARG A 51 2.32 -18.15 2.09
C ARG A 51 2.20 -17.14 0.94
N SER A 52 1.09 -17.17 0.20
CA SER A 52 0.81 -16.21 -0.87
C SER A 52 0.59 -14.80 -0.34
N LEU A 53 -0.09 -14.65 0.80
CA LEU A 53 -0.27 -13.35 1.45
C LEU A 53 1.05 -12.82 2.00
N LEU A 54 1.83 -13.68 2.66
CA LEU A 54 3.14 -13.28 3.18
C LEU A 54 4.08 -12.82 2.06
N LEU A 55 4.16 -13.55 0.95
CA LEU A 55 4.93 -13.14 -0.24
C LEU A 55 4.42 -11.83 -0.85
N SER A 56 3.10 -11.58 -0.80
CA SER A 56 2.53 -10.30 -1.26
C SER A 56 2.98 -9.14 -0.39
N VAL A 57 2.85 -9.28 0.93
CA VAL A 57 3.25 -8.25 1.87
C VAL A 57 4.76 -7.99 1.79
N LEU A 58 5.58 -9.04 1.72
CA LEU A 58 7.03 -8.91 1.59
C LEU A 58 7.46 -8.23 0.29
N LEU A 59 6.81 -8.54 -0.83
CA LEU A 59 7.08 -7.85 -2.11
C LEU A 59 6.69 -6.38 -2.04
N SER A 60 5.51 -6.04 -1.52
CA SER A 60 5.12 -4.64 -1.33
C SER A 60 6.08 -3.90 -0.41
N ALA A 61 6.44 -4.50 0.73
CA ALA A 61 7.39 -3.93 1.69
C ALA A 61 8.78 -3.72 1.06
N ALA A 62 9.28 -4.67 0.26
CA ALA A 62 10.55 -4.53 -0.44
C ALA A 62 10.53 -3.34 -1.40
N ILE A 63 9.46 -3.16 -2.18
CA ILE A 63 9.35 -2.03 -3.12
C ILE A 63 9.26 -0.70 -2.36
N ILE A 64 8.48 -0.63 -1.29
CA ILE A 64 8.37 0.59 -0.46
C ILE A 64 9.73 0.93 0.15
N ILE A 65 10.44 -0.04 0.73
CA ILE A 65 11.77 0.16 1.31
C ILE A 65 12.77 0.59 0.23
N THR A 66 12.82 -0.08 -0.92
CA THR A 66 13.73 0.30 -2.00
C THR A 66 13.40 1.69 -2.55
N GLY A 67 12.12 2.02 -2.72
CA GLY A 67 11.67 3.33 -3.21
C GLY A 67 11.99 4.46 -2.23
N THR A 68 11.69 4.27 -0.95
CA THR A 68 12.00 5.24 0.12
C THR A 68 13.51 5.43 0.29
N LEU A 69 14.30 4.34 0.30
CA LEU A 69 15.76 4.43 0.37
C LEU A 69 16.38 5.09 -0.87
N TRP A 70 15.82 4.86 -2.06
CA TRP A 70 16.28 5.52 -3.28
C TRP A 70 16.06 7.03 -3.24
N VAL A 71 14.88 7.47 -2.79
CA VAL A 71 14.60 8.91 -2.56
C VAL A 71 15.53 9.47 -1.50
N PHE A 72 15.68 8.76 -0.39
CA PHE A 72 16.54 9.19 0.70
C PHE A 72 17.99 9.35 0.24
N ASN A 73 18.53 8.42 -0.54
CA ASN A 73 19.88 8.50 -1.09
C ASN A 73 20.03 9.67 -2.07
N ARG A 74 19.00 9.91 -2.91
CA ARG A 74 18.98 11.03 -3.86
C ARG A 74 18.97 12.39 -3.15
N GLU A 75 18.15 12.57 -2.12
CA GLU A 75 18.07 13.83 -1.37
C GLU A 75 19.29 14.03 -0.45
N MET A 76 19.88 12.95 0.08
CA MET A 76 21.13 13.02 0.86
C MET A 76 22.40 13.32 0.03
N SER A 77 22.29 13.50 -1.29
CA SER A 77 23.46 13.72 -2.15
C SER A 77 24.26 14.99 -1.77
N ASP A 78 23.65 15.95 -1.06
CA ASP A 78 24.31 17.18 -0.60
C ASP A 78 25.00 17.07 0.78
N ASN A 79 25.10 15.87 1.36
CA ASN A 79 25.77 15.57 2.66
C ASN A 79 25.29 16.41 3.87
N LYS A 80 24.18 17.14 3.75
CA LYS A 80 23.53 17.88 4.83
C LYS A 80 22.12 17.36 4.99
N ILE A 81 21.74 17.04 6.23
CA ILE A 81 20.38 16.59 6.54
C ILE A 81 19.58 17.83 6.85
N THR A 82 18.78 18.24 5.88
CA THR A 82 17.89 19.39 6.01
C THR A 82 16.51 18.93 6.52
N PRO A 83 15.75 19.81 7.18
CA PRO A 83 14.34 19.54 7.53
C PRO A 83 13.47 19.23 6.29
N ARG A 84 13.86 19.74 5.11
CA ARG A 84 13.26 19.37 3.83
C ARG A 84 13.40 17.88 3.52
N ASP A 85 14.58 17.29 3.71
CA ASP A 85 14.84 15.88 3.37
C ASP A 85 14.03 14.91 4.25
N THR A 86 13.92 15.24 5.54
CA THR A 86 13.10 14.46 6.48
C THR A 86 11.62 14.60 6.15
N THR A 87 11.16 15.78 5.74
CA THR A 87 9.77 16.00 5.31
C THR A 87 9.47 15.26 4.00
N MET A 88 10.40 15.25 3.06
CA MET A 88 10.26 14.54 1.79
C MET A 88 10.20 13.03 2.03
N THR A 89 11.08 12.50 2.87
CA THR A 89 11.08 11.07 3.26
C THR A 89 9.78 10.69 3.98
N PHE A 90 9.34 11.52 4.93
CA PHE A 90 8.09 11.34 5.66
C PHE A 90 6.87 11.33 4.71
N THR A 91 6.79 12.29 3.80
CA THR A 91 5.69 12.40 2.83
C THR A 91 5.72 11.25 1.83
N CYS A 92 6.91 10.83 1.40
CA CYS A 92 7.10 9.67 0.53
C CYS A 92 6.57 8.39 1.18
N PHE A 93 6.95 8.15 2.44
CA PHE A 93 6.52 6.98 3.21
C PHE A 93 4.99 6.95 3.36
N VAL A 94 4.41 8.08 3.77
CA VAL A 94 2.96 8.25 3.88
C VAL A 94 2.23 7.95 2.56
N LEU A 95 2.72 8.48 1.45
CA LEU A 95 2.09 8.26 0.14
C LEU A 95 2.21 6.79 -0.27
N PHE A 96 3.36 6.15 -0.04
CA PHE A 96 3.52 4.72 -0.27
C PHE A 96 2.52 3.90 0.52
N ASP A 97 2.30 4.20 1.79
CA ASP A 97 1.31 3.49 2.61
C ASP A 97 -0.11 3.71 2.09
N MET A 98 -0.46 4.91 1.63
CA MET A 98 -1.77 5.16 1.00
C MET A 98 -1.98 4.34 -0.27
N PHE A 99 -0.98 4.29 -1.16
CA PHE A 99 -1.03 3.46 -2.36
C PHE A 99 -1.02 1.95 -2.05
N ASN A 100 -0.31 1.55 -1.00
CA ASN A 100 -0.28 0.18 -0.52
C ASN A 100 -1.62 -0.22 0.11
N ALA A 101 -2.25 0.64 0.91
CA ALA A 101 -3.58 0.42 1.48
C ALA A 101 -4.65 0.24 0.39
N LEU A 102 -4.60 1.09 -0.66
CA LEU A 102 -5.42 0.92 -1.87
C LEU A 102 -5.18 -0.44 -2.55
N SER A 103 -3.93 -0.89 -2.61
CA SER A 103 -3.56 -2.19 -3.17
C SER A 103 -4.02 -3.35 -2.28
N CYS A 104 -3.99 -3.20 -0.96
CA CYS A 104 -4.44 -4.20 0.01
C CYS A 104 -5.96 -4.37 0.06
N ARG A 105 -6.73 -3.34 -0.30
CA ARG A 105 -8.21 -3.36 -0.31
C ARG A 105 -8.79 -4.54 -1.08
N SER A 106 -8.13 -4.99 -2.14
CA SER A 106 -8.57 -6.18 -2.87
C SER A 106 -7.43 -7.15 -3.10
N GLN A 107 -7.46 -8.28 -2.40
CA GLN A 107 -6.47 -9.35 -2.52
C GLN A 107 -6.57 -10.14 -3.82
N THR A 108 -7.73 -10.14 -4.49
CA THR A 108 -7.97 -11.03 -5.64
C THR A 108 -8.59 -10.35 -6.86
N LYS A 109 -9.40 -9.30 -6.69
CA LYS A 109 -10.02 -8.53 -7.79
C LYS A 109 -9.24 -7.25 -8.08
N SER A 110 -9.31 -6.74 -9.32
CA SER A 110 -8.57 -5.52 -9.69
C SER A 110 -9.17 -4.36 -8.91
N VAL A 111 -8.35 -3.39 -8.48
CA VAL A 111 -8.89 -2.17 -7.85
C VAL A 111 -9.89 -1.47 -8.79
N PHE A 112 -9.69 -1.61 -10.11
CA PHE A 112 -10.61 -1.13 -11.14
C PHE A 112 -11.90 -1.94 -11.27
N GLN A 113 -11.90 -3.25 -10.93
CA GLN A 113 -13.10 -4.10 -10.95
C GLN A 113 -13.95 -3.98 -9.69
N VAL A 114 -13.34 -3.64 -8.55
CA VAL A 114 -14.05 -3.45 -7.27
C VAL A 114 -14.71 -2.07 -7.19
N GLY A 115 -14.25 -1.12 -8.02
CA GLY A 115 -14.75 0.25 -8.06
C GLY A 115 -14.13 1.11 -6.96
N PHE A 116 -13.48 2.21 -7.37
CA PHE A 116 -12.79 3.13 -6.46
C PHE A 116 -13.75 3.68 -5.39
N PHE A 117 -15.03 3.91 -5.75
CA PHE A 117 -16.07 4.50 -4.89
C PHE A 117 -16.95 3.49 -4.14
N SER A 118 -16.67 2.18 -4.20
CA SER A 118 -17.54 1.18 -3.58
C SER A 118 -17.61 1.31 -2.05
N ASN A 119 -16.51 1.68 -1.38
CA ASN A 119 -16.46 1.93 0.06
C ASN A 119 -16.20 3.42 0.36
N LYS A 120 -17.28 4.14 0.69
CA LYS A 120 -17.22 5.55 1.08
C LYS A 120 -16.40 5.76 2.36
N MET A 121 -16.43 4.82 3.31
CA MET A 121 -15.68 4.94 4.56
C MET A 121 -14.17 4.89 4.32
N PHE A 122 -13.72 3.97 3.45
CA PHE A 122 -12.32 3.89 3.04
C PHE A 122 -11.87 5.15 2.31
N LEU A 123 -12.70 5.67 1.40
CA LEU A 123 -12.38 6.90 0.69
C LEU A 123 -12.28 8.10 1.64
N ILE A 124 -13.19 8.20 2.61
CA ILE A 124 -13.15 9.24 3.64
C ILE A 124 -11.88 9.11 4.48
N ALA A 125 -11.53 7.89 4.91
CA ALA A 125 -10.31 7.64 5.68
C ALA A 125 -9.05 8.08 4.92
N VAL A 126 -8.88 7.63 3.67
CA VAL A 126 -7.73 8.01 2.83
C VAL A 126 -7.70 9.51 2.56
N THR A 127 -8.84 10.12 2.24
CA THR A 127 -8.93 11.56 1.98
C THR A 127 -8.57 12.36 3.23
N LEU A 128 -9.08 11.95 4.40
CA LEU A 128 -8.77 12.60 5.68
C LEU A 128 -7.29 12.46 6.03
N SER A 129 -6.68 11.29 5.81
CA SER A 129 -5.24 11.08 6.02
C SER A 129 -4.40 11.97 5.09
N LEU A 130 -4.77 12.09 3.81
CA LEU A 130 -4.09 13.00 2.87
C LEU A 130 -4.24 14.47 3.26
N VAL A 131 -5.43 14.90 3.67
CA VAL A 131 -5.65 16.27 4.17
C VAL A 131 -4.83 16.51 5.44
N GLY A 132 -4.79 15.55 6.36
CA GLY A 132 -3.94 15.59 7.55
C GLY A 132 -2.46 15.75 7.19
N GLN A 133 -1.97 15.01 6.20
CA GLN A 133 -0.60 15.15 5.71
C GLN A 133 -0.31 16.55 5.18
N MET A 134 -1.23 17.11 4.38
CA MET A 134 -1.08 18.48 3.86
C MET A 134 -1.09 19.52 4.99
N LEU A 135 -1.91 19.33 6.03
CA LEU A 135 -1.89 20.17 7.22
C LEU A 135 -0.55 20.10 7.96
N VAL A 136 0.04 18.91 8.11
CA VAL A 136 1.36 18.76 8.75
C VAL A 136 2.47 19.48 7.97
N ILE A 137 2.38 19.52 6.63
CA ILE A 137 3.41 20.12 5.78
C ILE A 137 3.23 21.64 5.63
N TYR A 138 2.01 22.17 5.62
CA TYR A 138 1.74 23.59 5.31
C TYR A 138 1.28 24.43 6.50
N PHE A 139 0.85 23.82 7.62
CA PHE A 139 0.32 24.58 8.75
C PHE A 139 1.42 24.90 9.79
N PRO A 140 1.74 26.19 10.04
CA PRO A 140 2.90 26.58 10.85
C PRO A 140 3.02 26.00 12.27
N PRO A 141 1.96 25.87 13.09
CA PRO A 141 2.10 25.27 14.41
C PRO A 141 2.33 23.76 14.35
N LEU A 142 1.78 23.06 13.35
CA LEU A 142 2.10 21.64 13.13
C LEU A 142 3.54 21.48 12.62
N GLN A 143 4.00 22.36 11.71
CA GLN A 143 5.39 22.33 11.22
C GLN A 143 6.44 22.37 12.35
N ARG A 144 6.20 23.17 13.40
CA ARG A 144 7.10 23.24 14.56
C ARG A 144 7.14 21.95 15.37
N VAL A 145 5.99 21.28 15.54
CA VAL A 145 5.88 20.03 16.31
C VAL A 145 6.49 18.86 15.55
N PHE A 146 6.22 18.77 14.25
CA PHE A 146 6.68 17.68 13.39
C PHE A 146 8.07 17.93 12.78
N GLN A 147 8.64 19.12 13.00
CA GLN A 147 9.88 19.59 12.40
C GLN A 147 9.88 19.43 10.88
N THR A 148 8.77 19.83 10.25
CA THR A 148 8.56 19.74 8.80
C THR A 148 8.74 21.08 8.11
N GLU A 149 9.11 21.01 6.83
CA GLU A 149 9.29 22.16 5.96
C GLU A 149 8.31 22.09 4.79
N ALA A 150 7.86 23.24 4.28
CA ALA A 150 6.92 23.25 3.16
C ALA A 150 7.57 22.68 1.90
N LEU A 151 6.97 21.64 1.32
CA LEU A 151 7.42 21.08 0.05
C LEU A 151 6.92 21.92 -1.13
N THR A 152 7.74 21.98 -2.17
CA THR A 152 7.37 22.59 -3.45
C THR A 152 6.38 21.67 -4.18
N GLY A 153 5.48 22.24 -4.99
CA GLY A 153 4.55 21.45 -5.80
C GLY A 153 5.25 20.45 -6.75
N HIS A 154 6.46 20.78 -7.22
CA HIS A 154 7.29 19.86 -8.01
C HIS A 154 7.70 18.61 -7.22
N ASP A 155 8.07 18.77 -5.95
CA ASP A 155 8.46 17.66 -5.08
C ASP A 155 7.25 16.75 -4.83
N LEU A 156 6.07 17.33 -4.60
CA LEU A 156 4.83 16.56 -4.43
C LEU A 156 4.48 15.76 -5.68
N ILE A 157 4.56 16.35 -6.88
CA ILE A 157 4.31 15.63 -8.13
C ILE A 157 5.30 14.49 -8.30
N PHE A 158 6.58 14.74 -8.04
CA PHE A 158 7.62 13.70 -8.10
C PHE A 158 7.32 12.55 -7.13
N LEU A 159 6.97 12.86 -5.87
CA LEU A 159 6.62 11.87 -4.86
C LEU A 159 5.38 11.06 -5.26
N VAL A 160 4.34 11.71 -5.77
CA VAL A 160 3.12 11.03 -6.23
C VAL A 160 3.43 10.11 -7.42
N CYS A 161 4.21 10.57 -8.40
CA CYS A 161 4.65 9.75 -9.53
C CYS A 161 5.43 8.53 -9.06
N LEU A 162 6.40 8.72 -8.16
CA LEU A 162 7.21 7.63 -7.62
C LEU A 162 6.35 6.65 -6.82
N THR A 163 5.51 7.14 -5.92
CA THR A 163 4.73 6.30 -5.00
C THR A 163 3.61 5.53 -5.71
N SER A 164 3.10 6.07 -6.82
CA SER A 164 2.17 5.36 -7.71
C SER A 164 2.78 4.08 -8.33
N SER A 165 4.12 3.98 -8.43
CA SER A 165 4.77 2.77 -8.95
C SER A 165 4.46 1.52 -8.12
N VAL A 166 4.33 1.64 -6.78
CA VAL A 166 3.94 0.52 -5.90
C VAL A 166 2.56 0.00 -6.25
N PHE A 167 1.63 0.91 -6.56
CA PHE A 167 0.29 0.54 -7.00
C PHE A 167 0.33 -0.22 -8.34
N ILE A 168 1.09 0.28 -9.32
CA ILE A 168 1.25 -0.37 -10.63
C ILE A 168 1.82 -1.78 -10.48
N VAL A 169 2.89 -1.95 -9.69
CA VAL A 169 3.52 -3.25 -9.47
C VAL A 169 2.57 -4.20 -8.75
N SER A 170 1.85 -3.71 -7.74
CA SER A 170 0.86 -4.52 -7.00
C SER A 170 -0.28 -4.99 -7.92
N GLU A 171 -0.74 -4.15 -8.83
CA GLU A 171 -1.78 -4.51 -9.79
C GLU A 171 -1.25 -5.48 -10.85
N PHE A 172 -0.05 -5.25 -11.38
CA PHE A 172 0.62 -6.18 -12.31
C PHE A 172 0.79 -7.56 -11.69
N LYS A 173 1.21 -7.62 -10.42
CA LYS A 173 1.33 -8.87 -9.67
C LYS A 173 -0.01 -9.61 -9.62
N LYS A 174 -1.10 -8.93 -9.28
CA LYS A 174 -2.45 -9.53 -9.26
C LYS A 174 -2.86 -10.06 -10.63
N LEU A 175 -2.52 -9.35 -11.71
CA LEU A 175 -2.78 -9.80 -13.08
C LEU A 175 -2.02 -11.10 -13.41
N VAL A 176 -0.74 -11.19 -13.01
CA VAL A 176 0.07 -12.39 -13.19
C VAL A 176 -0.49 -13.57 -12.39
N GLU A 177 -0.82 -13.37 -11.10
CA GLU A 177 -1.41 -14.42 -10.26
C GLU A 177 -2.75 -14.94 -10.82
N ARG A 178 -3.61 -14.05 -11.35
CA ARG A 178 -4.85 -14.46 -12.03
C ARG A 178 -4.58 -15.30 -13.27
N THR A 179 -3.61 -14.89 -14.08
CA THR A 179 -3.27 -15.58 -15.33
C THR A 179 -2.69 -16.97 -15.06
N LEU A 180 -1.81 -17.09 -14.06
CA LEU A 180 -1.26 -18.36 -13.63
C LEU A 180 -2.34 -19.29 -13.08
N LYS A 181 -3.26 -18.77 -12.24
CA LYS A 181 -4.34 -19.57 -11.67
C LYS A 181 -5.34 -20.05 -12.72
N LYS A 182 -5.63 -19.23 -13.74
CA LYS A 182 -6.43 -19.64 -14.91
C LYS A 182 -5.72 -20.74 -15.71
N ARG A 183 -4.39 -20.65 -15.92
CA ARG A 183 -3.61 -21.69 -16.62
C ARG A 183 -3.61 -23.02 -15.88
N THR A 184 -3.40 -23.03 -14.57
CA THR A 184 -3.41 -24.28 -13.77
C THR A 184 -4.79 -24.95 -13.79
N LEU A 185 -5.87 -24.19 -13.72
CA LEU A 185 -7.24 -24.73 -13.83
C LEU A 185 -7.55 -25.27 -15.25
N GLY A 186 -7.04 -24.61 -16.29
CA GLY A 186 -7.15 -25.09 -17.67
C GLY A 186 -6.45 -26.44 -17.88
N THR A 187 -5.22 -26.60 -17.38
CA THR A 187 -4.47 -27.86 -17.52
C THR A 187 -5.12 -29.03 -16.77
N PHE A 188 -5.80 -28.77 -15.63
CA PHE A 188 -6.56 -29.80 -14.93
C PHE A 188 -7.87 -30.17 -15.62
N SER A 189 -8.55 -29.20 -16.25
CA SER A 189 -9.77 -29.47 -17.02
C SER A 189 -9.50 -30.31 -18.26
N THR A 190 -8.39 -30.08 -18.97
CA THR A 190 -8.02 -30.88 -20.14
C THR A 190 -7.68 -32.32 -19.74
N LYS A 191 -6.87 -32.50 -18.68
CA LYS A 191 -6.54 -33.85 -18.17
C LYS A 191 -7.76 -34.63 -17.65
N ALA A 192 -8.76 -33.94 -17.10
CA ALA A 192 -9.99 -34.58 -16.64
C ALA A 192 -10.91 -34.99 -17.79
N HIS A 193 -10.90 -34.26 -18.90
CA HIS A 193 -11.65 -34.61 -20.10
C HIS A 193 -11.01 -35.81 -20.81
N ASP A 194 -9.68 -35.79 -20.99
CA ASP A 194 -8.93 -36.91 -21.56
C ASP A 194 -9.11 -38.20 -20.75
N ALA A 195 -9.22 -38.12 -19.41
CA ALA A 195 -9.41 -39.31 -18.56
C ALA A 195 -10.83 -39.92 -18.62
N LEU A 196 -11.84 -39.16 -19.05
CA LEU A 196 -13.21 -39.66 -19.22
C LEU A 196 -13.42 -40.32 -20.59
N ASP A 197 -12.61 -39.98 -21.60
CA ASP A 197 -12.66 -40.63 -22.92
C ASP A 197 -12.03 -42.04 -22.93
N PHE A 198 -11.37 -42.45 -21.84
CA PHE A 198 -10.78 -43.78 -21.65
C PHE A 198 -11.66 -44.76 -20.84
N VAL A 199 -12.90 -44.39 -20.49
CA VAL A 199 -13.89 -45.24 -19.80
C VAL A 199 -15.11 -45.45 -20.68
#